data_AF-E9GZU0-F1
#
_entry.id   AF-E9GZU0-F1
#
_cell.length_a   1.000
_cell.length_b   1.000
_cell.length_c   1.000
_cell.angle_alpha   90.00
_cell.angle_beta   90.00
_cell.angle_gamma   90.00
#
_symmetry.space_group_name_H-M   'P 1'
#
loop_
_entity.id
_entity.type
_entity.pdbx_description
1 polymer ?
#
loop_
_entity_poly.entity_id
_entity_poly.type
_entity_poly.pdbx_seq_one_letter_code
_entity_poly.pdbx_strand_id
1 'polypeptide(L)'
;MESLKHQSAAKVASELKDVVIWVAEIDGKRSDENLAGYLMEIINAYGIGDKLFCITADNISSNRTLARALQNALLQLNAAEQKLCCIGHGMETLATFFTGYRWGRHLLPRQWLPI
;
A
#
# COMPACT_ATOMS: atom_id res chain seq x y z
N MET A 1 17.38 10.18 -49.30
CA MET A 1 17.48 9.01 -48.39
C MET A 1 18.44 9.43 -47.29
N GLU A 2 18.10 9.63 -46.03
CA GLU A 2 16.93 9.35 -45.20
C GLU A 2 16.76 10.48 -44.19
N SER A 3 15.52 10.95 -44.02
CA SER A 3 15.12 11.87 -42.97
C SER A 3 14.88 11.06 -41.71
N LEU A 4 15.82 11.11 -40.76
CA LEU A 4 15.65 10.59 -39.40
C LEU A 4 14.66 11.47 -38.65
N LYS A 5 13.38 11.17 -38.83
CA LYS A 5 12.31 11.63 -37.94
C LYS A 5 12.45 10.83 -36.64
N HIS A 6 13.22 11.36 -35.69
CA HIS A 6 13.01 11.01 -34.29
C HIS A 6 11.60 11.48 -33.92
N GLN A 7 10.68 10.52 -33.89
CA GLN A 7 9.36 10.69 -33.32
C GLN A 7 9.56 11.04 -31.85
N SER A 8 9.43 12.33 -31.54
CA SER A 8 9.20 12.82 -30.19
C SER A 8 7.98 12.08 -29.65
N ALA A 9 8.20 11.15 -28.72
CA ALA A 9 7.15 10.55 -27.94
C ALA A 9 6.36 11.71 -27.30
N ALA A 10 5.14 11.93 -27.80
CA ALA A 10 4.26 12.94 -27.25
C ALA A 10 4.17 12.70 -25.74
N LYS A 11 4.63 13.68 -24.97
CA LYS A 11 4.47 13.71 -23.52
C LYS A 11 2.98 13.85 -23.24
N VAL A 12 2.29 12.71 -23.13
CA VAL A 12 0.94 12.65 -22.60
C VAL A 12 1.07 13.07 -21.14
N ALA A 13 0.74 14.33 -20.86
CA ALA A 13 0.60 14.79 -19.49
C ALA A 13 -0.60 14.05 -18.89
N SER A 14 -0.35 12.91 -18.26
CA SER A 14 -1.37 12.19 -17.51
C SER A 14 -1.60 12.92 -16.19
N GLU A 15 -2.83 13.30 -15.94
CA GLU A 15 -3.25 13.79 -14.64
C GLU A 15 -3.31 12.61 -13.65
N LEU A 16 -2.69 12.76 -12.49
CA LEU A 16 -2.80 11.79 -11.41
C LEU A 16 -4.23 11.84 -10.86
N LYS A 17 -4.88 10.68 -10.73
CA LYS A 17 -6.22 10.57 -10.17
C LYS A 17 -6.17 9.77 -8.89
N ASP A 18 -6.71 10.35 -7.84
CA ASP A 18 -6.89 9.67 -6.55
C ASP A 18 -8.33 9.18 -6.46
N VAL A 19 -8.48 7.88 -6.16
CA VAL A 19 -9.78 7.24 -5.97
C VAL A 19 -9.77 6.53 -4.64
N VAL A 20 -10.76 6.85 -3.80
CA VAL A 20 -10.97 6.15 -2.53
C VAL A 20 -11.90 4.97 -2.79
N ILE A 21 -11.41 3.78 -2.48
CA ILE A 21 -12.18 2.53 -2.55
C ILE A 21 -12.59 2.15 -1.13
N TRP A 22 -13.87 1.90 -0.93
CA TRP A 22 -14.37 1.45 0.36
C TRP A 22 -14.09 -0.05 0.56
N VAL A 23 -13.73 -0.41 1.79
CA VAL A 23 -13.44 -1.79 2.20
C VAL A 23 -14.49 -2.18 3.23
N ALA A 24 -15.09 -3.36 3.08
CA ALA A 24 -16.05 -3.88 4.05
C ALA A 24 -15.43 -4.01 5.44
N GLU A 25 -16.26 -3.86 6.48
CA GLU A 25 -15.83 -4.17 7.83
C GLU A 25 -15.41 -5.65 7.87
N ILE A 26 -14.20 -5.88 8.36
CA ILE A 26 -13.62 -7.22 8.45
C ILE A 26 -13.90 -7.76 9.84
N ASP A 27 -14.83 -8.70 9.92
CA ASP A 27 -15.10 -9.46 11.14
C ASP A 27 -14.11 -10.63 11.31
N GLY A 28 -13.61 -10.80 12.53
CA GLY A 28 -12.77 -11.92 12.92
C GLY A 28 -11.33 -11.55 13.30
N LYS A 29 -10.49 -12.57 13.52
CA LYS A 29 -9.08 -12.36 13.92
C LYS A 29 -8.32 -11.74 12.74
N ARG A 30 -7.66 -10.62 13.01
CA ARG A 30 -6.72 -9.98 12.07
C ARG A 30 -5.52 -10.92 11.84
N SER A 31 -5.62 -11.78 10.83
CA SER A 31 -4.48 -12.48 10.24
C SER A 31 -4.10 -11.83 8.92
N ASP A 32 -2.83 -11.96 8.56
CA ASP A 32 -2.29 -11.38 7.34
C ASP A 32 -2.95 -12.00 6.09
N GLU A 33 -3.29 -13.29 6.18
CA GLU A 33 -3.96 -14.05 5.13
C GLU A 33 -5.42 -13.62 4.93
N ASN A 34 -6.15 -13.35 6.02
CA ASN A 34 -7.53 -12.86 5.93
C ASN A 34 -7.58 -11.50 5.26
N LEU A 35 -6.70 -10.58 5.67
CA LEU A 35 -6.62 -9.25 5.07
C LEU A 35 -6.22 -9.32 3.59
N ALA A 36 -5.33 -10.23 3.21
CA ALA A 36 -4.98 -10.48 1.81
C ALA A 36 -6.20 -10.95 1.00
N GLY A 37 -6.99 -11.88 1.55
CA GLY A 37 -8.23 -12.36 0.92
C GLY A 37 -9.21 -11.21 0.63
N TYR A 38 -9.51 -10.37 1.62
CA TYR A 38 -10.41 -9.23 1.44
C TYR A 38 -9.88 -8.20 0.42
N LEU A 39 -8.58 -7.91 0.46
CA LEU A 39 -7.96 -7.04 -0.55
C LEU A 39 -8.06 -7.63 -1.96
N MET A 40 -7.90 -8.95 -2.11
CA MET A 40 -8.07 -9.63 -3.39
C MET A 40 -9.51 -9.55 -3.90
N GLU A 41 -10.50 -9.73 -3.04
CA GLU A 41 -11.92 -9.58 -3.42
C GLU A 41 -12.19 -8.18 -3.97
N ILE A 42 -11.64 -7.14 -3.33
CA ILE A 42 -11.77 -5.75 -3.79
C ILE A 42 -11.06 -5.56 -5.12
N ILE A 43 -9.80 -5.96 -5.22
CA ILE A 43 -9.01 -5.84 -6.46
C ILE A 43 -9.73 -6.51 -7.64
N ASN A 44 -10.33 -7.68 -7.40
CA ASN A 44 -11.12 -8.41 -8.39
C ASN A 44 -12.43 -7.71 -8.71
N ALA A 45 -13.17 -7.22 -7.71
CA ALA A 45 -14.43 -6.51 -7.89
C ALA A 45 -14.28 -5.23 -8.75
N TYR A 46 -13.15 -4.54 -8.63
CA TYR A 46 -12.83 -3.36 -9.44
C TYR A 46 -12.11 -3.70 -10.76
N GLY A 47 -11.71 -4.94 -10.99
CA GLY A 47 -10.99 -5.35 -12.19
C GLY A 47 -9.67 -4.60 -12.39
N ILE A 48 -8.93 -4.38 -11.30
CA ILE A 48 -7.67 -3.60 -11.30
C ILE A 48 -6.42 -4.45 -11.05
N GLY A 49 -6.56 -5.77 -10.93
CA GLY A 49 -5.43 -6.66 -10.60
C GLY A 49 -4.27 -6.53 -11.59
N ASP A 50 -4.57 -6.52 -12.90
CA ASP A 50 -3.62 -6.33 -14.01
C ASP A 50 -2.93 -4.96 -14.03
N LYS A 51 -3.51 -3.98 -13.34
CA LYS A 51 -3.01 -2.59 -13.25
C LYS A 51 -2.31 -2.30 -11.93
N LEU A 52 -2.29 -3.25 -10.99
CA LEU A 52 -1.66 -3.06 -9.68
C LEU A 52 -0.14 -3.08 -9.83
N PHE A 53 0.49 -1.90 -9.68
CA PHE A 53 1.93 -1.74 -9.79
C PHE A 53 2.66 -1.79 -8.44
N CYS A 54 2.10 -1.18 -7.40
CA CYS A 54 2.75 -1.11 -6.09
C CYS A 54 1.72 -1.02 -4.96
N ILE A 55 2.18 -1.35 -3.75
CA ILE A 55 1.41 -1.24 -2.51
C ILE A 55 2.19 -0.35 -1.54
N THR A 56 1.54 0.71 -1.05
CA THR A 56 2.07 1.51 0.05
C THR A 56 1.34 1.14 1.33
N ALA A 57 2.08 0.73 2.36
CA ALA A 57 1.52 0.35 3.66
C ALA A 57 2.45 0.79 4.80
N ASP A 58 1.95 0.78 6.04
CA ASP A 58 2.79 1.08 7.21
C ASP A 58 4.00 0.12 7.31
N ASN A 59 4.91 0.41 8.24
CA ASN A 59 6.15 -0.35 8.43
C ASN A 59 6.02 -1.45 9.49
N ILE A 60 4.86 -2.12 9.60
CA ILE A 60 4.67 -3.29 10.46
C ILE A 60 4.97 -4.57 9.65
N SER A 61 5.55 -5.58 10.30
CA SER A 61 5.94 -6.85 9.67
C SER A 61 4.77 -7.58 9.00
N SER A 62 3.57 -7.49 9.56
CA SER A 62 2.32 -8.03 8.99
C SER A 62 2.06 -7.58 7.56
N ASN A 63 2.38 -6.32 7.25
CA ASN A 63 2.18 -5.78 5.90
C ASN A 63 3.17 -6.35 4.88
N ARG A 64 4.29 -6.94 5.35
CA ARG A 64 5.20 -7.70 4.49
C ARG A 64 4.61 -9.07 4.16
N THR A 65 3.96 -9.72 5.12
CA THR A 65 3.22 -10.97 4.89
C THR A 65 2.06 -10.74 3.93
N LEU A 66 1.28 -9.68 4.13
CA LEU A 66 0.20 -9.25 3.24
C LEU A 66 0.69 -9.08 1.79
N ALA A 67 1.78 -8.33 1.59
CA ALA A 67 2.33 -8.10 0.26
C ALA A 67 2.78 -9.40 -0.41
N ARG A 68 3.34 -10.36 0.34
CA ARG A 68 3.70 -11.70 -0.17
C ARG A 68 2.47 -12.52 -0.54
N ALA A 69 1.42 -12.48 0.26
CA ALA A 69 0.16 -13.14 -0.06
C ALA A 69 -0.46 -12.59 -1.35
N LEU A 70 -0.41 -11.25 -1.53
CA LEU A 70 -0.86 -10.60 -2.75
C LEU A 70 0.03 -10.93 -3.96
N GLN A 71 1.36 -11.00 -3.81
CA GLN A 71 2.26 -11.47 -4.86
C GLN A 71 1.91 -12.89 -5.33
N ASN A 72 1.60 -13.80 -4.40
CA ASN A 72 1.22 -15.16 -4.74
C ASN A 72 -0.11 -15.21 -5.52
N ALA A 73 -1.02 -14.28 -5.24
CA ALA A 73 -2.32 -14.20 -5.90
C ALA A 73 -2.30 -13.39 -7.21
N LEU A 74 -1.41 -12.40 -7.31
CA LEU A 74 -1.24 -11.48 -8.43
C LEU A 74 0.20 -11.60 -8.93
N LEU A 75 0.41 -12.49 -9.90
CA LEU A 75 1.73 -12.91 -10.41
C LEU A 75 2.63 -11.76 -10.90
N GLN A 76 2.08 -10.57 -11.15
CA GLN A 76 2.83 -9.38 -11.57
C GLN A 76 3.38 -8.50 -10.42
N LEU A 77 3.00 -8.75 -9.16
CA LEU A 77 3.48 -7.96 -8.03
C LEU A 77 4.73 -8.62 -7.40
N ASN A 78 5.85 -7.91 -7.36
CA ASN A 78 7.05 -8.26 -6.61
C ASN A 78 7.04 -7.57 -5.25
N ALA A 79 6.65 -8.28 -4.19
CA ALA A 79 6.52 -7.73 -2.85
C ALA A 79 7.83 -7.15 -2.28
N ALA A 80 8.99 -7.62 -2.76
CA ALA A 80 10.29 -7.13 -2.29
C ALA A 80 10.62 -5.73 -2.85
N GLU A 81 10.18 -5.44 -4.06
CA GLU A 81 10.54 -4.22 -4.80
C GLU A 81 9.39 -3.20 -4.86
N GLN A 82 8.15 -3.69 -4.80
CA GLN A 82 6.93 -2.89 -5.04
C GLN A 82 6.08 -2.71 -3.77
N LYS A 83 6.54 -3.19 -2.61
CA LYS A 83 6.00 -2.77 -1.31
C LYS A 83 6.76 -1.55 -0.81
N LEU A 84 6.08 -0.41 -0.76
CA LEU A 84 6.61 0.83 -0.23
C LEU A 84 6.17 1.03 1.22
N CYS A 85 7.05 1.61 2.03
CA CYS A 85 6.69 2.04 3.38
C CYS A 85 6.00 3.40 3.33
N CYS A 86 4.93 3.56 4.10
CA CYS A 86 4.27 4.83 4.31
C CYS A 86 5.25 5.83 4.92
N ILE A 87 5.53 6.93 4.21
CA ILE A 87 6.43 8.00 4.66
C ILE A 87 5.96 8.59 5.99
N GLY A 88 4.63 8.76 6.18
CA GLY A 88 4.05 9.25 7.43
C GLY A 88 4.45 8.40 8.64
N HIS A 89 4.25 7.09 8.56
CA HIS A 89 4.65 6.15 9.62
C HIS A 89 6.19 6.09 9.80
N GLY A 90 6.95 6.22 8.71
CA GLY A 90 8.41 6.29 8.78
C GLY A 90 8.89 7.52 9.57
N MET A 91 8.32 8.69 9.28
CA MET A 91 8.63 9.92 10.01
C MET A 91 8.24 9.85 11.49
N GLU A 92 7.08 9.26 11.81
CA GLU A 92 6.66 9.05 13.20
C GLU A 92 7.63 8.13 13.97
N THR A 93 8.07 7.06 13.31
CA THR A 93 9.04 6.11 13.90
C THR A 93 10.37 6.81 14.16
N LEU A 94 10.87 7.60 13.20
CA LEU A 94 12.09 8.39 13.35
C LEU A 94 11.97 9.43 14.45
N ALA A 95 10.87 10.18 14.50
CA ALA A 95 10.62 11.17 15.54
C ALA A 95 10.62 10.53 16.93
N THR A 96 9.95 9.39 17.09
CA THR A 96 9.92 8.63 18.36
C THR A 96 11.32 8.19 18.77
N PHE A 97 12.12 7.68 17.84
CA PHE A 97 13.49 7.25 18.11
C PHE A 97 14.40 8.40 18.58
N PHE A 98 14.35 9.56 17.91
CA PHE A 98 15.25 10.68 18.21
C PHE A 98 14.82 11.53 19.40
N THR A 99 13.52 11.67 19.64
CA THR A 99 12.99 12.63 20.62
C THR A 99 12.28 11.98 21.80
N GLY A 100 11.99 10.66 21.71
CA GLY A 100 11.06 10.00 22.62
C GLY A 100 9.59 10.43 22.44
N TYR A 101 9.32 11.37 21.52
CA TYR A 101 7.98 11.90 21.27
C TYR A 101 7.22 10.99 20.32
N ARG A 102 6.09 10.45 20.82
CA ARG A 102 5.14 9.68 20.02
C ARG A 102 4.00 10.61 19.64
N TRP A 103 3.92 10.97 18.35
CA TRP A 103 2.79 11.75 17.82
C TRP A 103 1.46 11.02 18.10
N GLY A 104 0.41 11.76 18.47
CA GLY A 104 -0.94 11.19 18.64
C GLY A 104 -1.30 10.58 20.01
N ARG A 105 -0.38 10.49 20.98
CA ARG A 105 -0.73 9.98 22.34
C ARG A 105 -1.65 10.89 23.19
N HIS A 106 -2.05 12.05 22.67
CA HIS A 106 -3.06 12.93 23.27
C HIS A 106 -4.43 12.90 22.59
N LEU A 107 -4.62 12.12 21.50
CA LEU A 107 -5.87 12.15 20.72
C LEU A 107 -6.61 10.80 20.65
N LEU A 108 -6.13 9.76 21.33
CA LEU A 108 -6.91 8.53 21.52
C LEU A 108 -6.91 8.12 22.99
N PRO A 109 -8.08 7.91 23.62
CA PRO A 109 -8.16 7.46 25.01
C PRO A 109 -7.47 6.10 25.15
N ARG A 110 -6.80 5.94 26.30
CA ARG A 110 -5.92 4.83 26.74
C ARG A 110 -6.52 3.40 26.66
N GLN A 111 -7.73 3.24 26.15
CA GLN A 111 -8.54 2.01 26.20
C GLN A 111 -8.48 1.15 24.92
N TRP A 112 -7.68 1.51 23.91
CA TRP A 112 -7.65 0.84 22.60
C TRP A 112 -6.30 0.21 22.21
N LEU A 113 -5.51 -0.27 23.18
CA LEU A 113 -4.31 -1.06 22.89
C LEU A 113 -4.48 -2.48 23.45
N PRO A 114 -4.71 -3.51 22.62
CA PRO A 114 -4.47 -4.88 23.03
C PRO A 114 -2.96 -5.11 23.14
N ILE A 115 -2.59 -5.93 24.12
CA ILE A 115 -1.24 -6.45 24.41
C ILE A 115 -0.73 -7.24 23.21
#